data_AF-A0A3M0SLX2-F1
#
_entry.id   AF-A0A3M0SLX2-F1
#
_cell.length_a   1.000
_cell.length_b   1.000
_cell.length_c   1.000
_cell.angle_alpha   90.00
_cell.angle_beta   90.00
_cell.angle_gamma   90.00
#
_symmetry.space_group_name_H-M   'P 1'
#
loop_
_entity.id
_entity.type
_entity.pdbx_description
1 polymer ?
#
loop_
_entity_poly.entity_id
_entity_poly.type
_entity_poly.pdbx_seq_one_letter_code
_entity_poly.pdbx_strand_id
1 'polypeptide(L)'
;MGITVKNVIKKLKPDVSEFVMKELEKLDSKCYLQRHESDYRFNIHQKENRKINLPTNGGAPCMRAYVYGNLMFTEDNIYLSNKCISNSEVLEHDSYRSIYENQYNKFVKKLEDKNNEQDMKKFKDENFIKKDEDGMEGIKITDENVDEIVDSLLSNIPPFSEEYIKMFSDL
;
A
#
# COMPACT_ATOMS: atom_id res chain seq x y z
N MET A 1 10.74 -12.69 3.31
CA MET A 1 9.88 -13.08 4.45
C MET A 1 8.79 -12.04 4.59
N GLY A 2 7.53 -12.46 4.57
CA GLY A 2 6.40 -11.55 4.78
C GLY A 2 6.24 -11.16 6.25
N ILE A 3 5.79 -9.95 6.51
CA ILE A 3 5.53 -9.42 7.86
C ILE A 3 4.11 -8.83 7.89
N THR A 4 3.39 -9.01 8.99
CA THR A 4 2.05 -8.41 9.13
C THR A 4 2.14 -6.89 9.29
N VAL A 5 1.11 -6.17 8.89
CA VAL A 5 0.98 -4.72 9.07
C VAL A 5 1.14 -4.36 10.54
N LYS A 6 0.47 -5.10 11.43
CA LYS A 6 0.62 -4.98 12.88
C LYS A 6 2.07 -5.01 13.34
N ASN A 7 2.84 -6.00 12.86
CA ASN A 7 4.23 -6.17 13.27
C ASN A 7 5.14 -5.09 12.67
N VAL A 8 4.85 -4.59 11.47
CA VAL A 8 5.58 -3.44 10.90
C VAL A 8 5.33 -2.19 11.73
N ILE A 9 4.07 -1.85 12.02
CA ILE A 9 3.70 -0.68 12.84
C ILE A 9 4.35 -0.78 14.23
N LYS A 10 4.27 -1.95 14.88
CA LYS A 10 4.90 -2.16 16.19
C LYS A 10 6.43 -1.98 16.16
N LYS A 11 7.07 -2.37 15.06
CA LYS A 11 8.53 -2.30 14.89
C LYS A 11 9.00 -0.89 14.57
N LEU A 12 8.32 -0.21 13.65
CA LEU A 12 8.71 1.13 13.18
C LEU A 12 8.18 2.26 14.07
N LYS A 13 7.10 2.00 14.82
CA LYS A 13 6.46 2.93 15.75
C LYS A 13 6.19 4.33 15.13
N PRO A 14 5.53 4.40 13.96
CA PRO A 14 5.17 5.69 13.38
C PRO A 14 4.23 6.45 14.31
N ASP A 15 4.34 7.77 14.34
CA ASP A 15 3.49 8.67 15.13
C ASP A 15 2.11 8.90 14.47
N VAL A 16 1.35 7.82 14.32
CA VAL A 16 0.00 7.83 13.76
C VAL A 16 -1.05 7.53 14.84
N SER A 17 -2.30 7.92 14.57
CA SER A 17 -3.40 7.70 15.51
C SER A 17 -3.68 6.20 15.73
N GLU A 18 -4.27 5.87 16.88
CA GLU A 18 -4.73 4.50 17.17
C GLU A 18 -5.77 4.01 16.14
N PHE A 19 -6.58 4.93 15.61
CA PHE A 19 -7.55 4.63 14.58
C PHE A 19 -6.87 4.17 13.28
N VAL A 20 -5.89 4.94 12.78
CA VAL A 20 -5.10 4.55 11.59
C VAL A 20 -4.42 3.21 11.78
N MET A 21 -3.85 2.96 12.97
CA MET A 21 -3.22 1.66 13.27
C MET A 21 -4.22 0.51 13.17
N LYS A 22 -5.39 0.63 13.82
CA LYS A 22 -6.42 -0.42 13.82
C LYS A 22 -6.97 -0.70 12.43
N GLU A 23 -7.18 0.34 11.65
CA GLU A 23 -7.71 0.22 10.29
C GLU A 23 -6.68 -0.45 9.37
N LEU A 24 -5.42 -0.04 9.41
CA LEU A 24 -4.35 -0.71 8.67
C LEU A 24 -4.15 -2.17 9.09
N GLU A 25 -4.32 -2.51 10.39
CA GLU A 25 -4.27 -3.90 10.87
C GLU A 25 -5.33 -4.79 10.22
N LYS A 26 -6.45 -4.26 9.70
CA LYS A 26 -7.47 -5.06 8.99
C LYS A 26 -6.91 -5.71 7.72
N LEU A 27 -5.89 -5.12 7.10
CA LEU A 27 -5.19 -5.72 5.96
C LEU A 27 -4.60 -7.09 6.32
N ASP A 28 -4.24 -7.32 7.58
CA ASP A 28 -3.71 -8.60 8.06
C ASP A 28 -4.72 -9.75 7.96
N SER A 29 -6.00 -9.49 7.69
CA SER A 29 -6.97 -10.54 7.38
C SER A 29 -6.58 -11.31 6.11
N LYS A 30 -6.22 -10.60 5.04
CA LYS A 30 -5.94 -11.16 3.71
C LYS A 30 -4.49 -11.03 3.26
N CYS A 31 -3.71 -10.16 3.91
CA CYS A 31 -2.46 -9.67 3.35
C CYS A 31 -1.27 -9.91 4.26
N TYR A 32 -0.08 -9.74 3.69
CA TYR A 32 1.15 -9.45 4.39
C TYR A 32 1.93 -8.37 3.64
N LEU A 33 2.85 -7.73 4.35
CA LEU A 33 3.78 -6.76 3.81
C LEU A 33 5.10 -7.43 3.44
N GLN A 34 5.64 -7.08 2.28
CA GLN A 34 6.98 -7.47 1.85
C GLN A 34 7.81 -6.23 1.57
N ARG A 35 8.93 -6.14 2.29
CA ARG A 35 9.92 -5.08 2.13
C ARG A 35 10.75 -5.32 0.86
N HIS A 36 11.10 -4.26 0.15
CA HIS A 36 12.19 -4.32 -0.83
C HIS A 36 13.49 -3.87 -0.15
N GLU A 37 14.49 -4.74 -0.08
CA GLU A 37 15.81 -4.40 0.48
C GLU A 37 15.76 -3.80 1.91
N SER A 38 16.57 -2.77 2.16
CA SER A 38 16.69 -2.03 3.44
C SER A 38 15.89 -0.72 3.43
N ASP A 39 14.94 -0.54 2.52
CA ASP A 39 14.11 0.67 2.44
C ASP A 39 12.85 0.57 3.32
N TYR A 40 12.19 1.66 3.70
CA TYR A 40 10.97 1.59 4.52
C TYR A 40 9.70 1.46 3.65
N ARG A 41 9.80 0.79 2.49
CA ARG A 41 8.71 0.61 1.53
C ARG A 41 8.26 -0.84 1.48
N PHE A 42 6.95 -1.05 1.53
CA PHE A 42 6.37 -2.37 1.72
C PHE A 42 5.26 -2.61 0.70
N ASN A 43 5.48 -3.56 -0.21
CA ASN A 43 4.40 -4.05 -1.07
C ASN A 43 3.39 -4.85 -0.24
N ILE A 44 2.12 -4.71 -0.59
CA ILE A 44 0.99 -5.45 -0.03
C ILE A 44 0.75 -6.68 -0.90
N HIS A 45 0.99 -7.85 -0.33
CA HIS A 45 0.75 -9.14 -0.96
C HIS A 45 -0.46 -9.82 -0.36
N GLN A 46 -1.24 -10.54 -1.16
CA GLN A 46 -2.22 -11.49 -0.65
C GLN A 46 -1.51 -12.69 0.00
N LYS A 47 -2.01 -13.21 1.12
CA LYS A 47 -1.34 -14.28 1.92
C LYS A 47 -1.14 -15.60 1.20
N GLU A 48 -2.05 -15.98 0.32
CA GLU A 48 -1.87 -17.17 -0.52
C GLU A 48 -0.75 -16.94 -1.57
N ASN A 49 -0.46 -15.67 -1.91
CA ASN A 49 0.62 -15.23 -2.78
C ASN A 49 0.71 -16.04 -4.06
N ARG A 50 -0.45 -16.30 -4.67
CA ARG A 50 -0.56 -17.17 -5.84
C ARG A 50 0.26 -16.61 -6.99
N LYS A 51 1.29 -17.35 -7.41
CA LYS A 51 2.03 -17.04 -8.63
C LYS A 51 1.23 -17.52 -9.84
N ILE A 52 1.03 -16.64 -10.80
CA ILE A 52 0.37 -16.93 -12.07
C ILE A 52 1.24 -16.45 -13.23
N ASN A 53 0.97 -16.94 -14.43
CA ASN A 53 1.77 -16.58 -15.59
C ASN A 53 1.38 -15.17 -16.06
N LEU A 54 2.17 -14.16 -15.70
CA LEU A 54 1.88 -12.75 -15.98
C LEU A 54 2.81 -12.20 -17.06
N PRO A 55 2.35 -11.24 -17.87
CA PRO A 55 3.16 -10.62 -18.91
C PRO A 55 4.40 -9.94 -18.33
N THR A 56 5.43 -9.83 -19.16
CA THR A 56 6.65 -9.06 -18.88
C THR A 56 6.88 -8.05 -19.99
N ASN A 57 7.53 -6.93 -19.67
CA ASN A 57 7.86 -5.92 -20.69
C ASN A 57 8.97 -6.45 -21.60
N GLY A 58 8.62 -6.84 -22.82
CA GLY A 58 9.57 -7.29 -23.84
C GLY A 58 10.07 -8.74 -23.70
N GLY A 59 9.41 -9.56 -22.88
CA GLY A 59 9.77 -10.96 -22.65
C GLY A 59 8.58 -11.91 -22.68
N ALA A 60 8.86 -13.20 -22.51
CA ALA A 60 7.82 -14.19 -22.29
C ALA A 60 7.14 -13.94 -20.94
N PRO A 61 5.83 -14.23 -20.81
CA PRO A 61 5.18 -14.29 -19.52
C PRO A 61 5.94 -15.21 -18.56
N CYS A 62 5.97 -14.85 -17.27
CA CYS A 62 6.59 -15.67 -16.25
C CYS A 62 5.75 -15.72 -14.97
N MET A 63 6.05 -16.69 -14.11
CA MET A 63 5.33 -16.91 -12.86
C MET A 63 5.60 -15.78 -11.86
N ARG A 64 4.62 -14.89 -11.71
CA ARG A 64 4.68 -13.71 -10.84
C ARG A 64 3.45 -13.64 -9.95
N ALA A 65 3.59 -13.03 -8.78
CA ALA A 65 2.47 -12.71 -7.92
C ALA A 65 2.02 -11.26 -8.14
N TYR A 66 0.73 -10.99 -7.98
CA TYR A 66 0.23 -9.62 -7.91
C TYR A 66 0.57 -8.98 -6.57
N VAL A 67 0.88 -7.68 -6.62
CA VAL A 67 0.90 -6.80 -5.45
C VAL A 67 -0.19 -5.76 -5.59
N TYR A 68 -0.88 -5.51 -4.49
CA TYR A 68 -2.15 -4.76 -4.49
C TYR A 68 -2.01 -3.34 -3.95
N GLY A 69 -0.81 -2.98 -3.51
CA GLY A 69 -0.47 -1.63 -3.10
C GLY A 69 0.90 -1.57 -2.45
N ASN A 70 1.31 -0.37 -2.06
CA ASN A 70 2.57 -0.19 -1.35
C ASN A 70 2.45 0.92 -0.28
N LEU A 71 2.98 0.60 0.89
CA LEU A 71 3.04 1.48 2.06
C LEU A 71 4.48 1.94 2.26
N MET A 72 4.67 3.26 2.34
CA MET A 72 5.95 3.87 2.71
C MET A 72 5.88 4.37 4.14
N PHE A 73 6.83 3.94 4.95
CA PHE A 73 6.97 4.37 6.33
C PHE A 73 8.08 5.41 6.44
N THR A 74 7.83 6.44 7.23
CA THR A 74 8.86 7.35 7.75
C THR A 74 8.88 7.22 9.28
N GLU A 75 9.73 8.00 9.96
CA GLU A 75 9.76 8.03 11.43
C GLU A 75 8.39 8.43 12.01
N ASP A 76 7.72 9.38 11.36
CA ASP A 76 6.50 9.97 11.91
C ASP A 76 5.21 9.51 11.22
N ASN A 77 5.28 8.98 9.99
CA ASN A 77 4.08 8.84 9.15
C ASN A 77 4.08 7.58 8.29
N ILE A 78 2.88 7.23 7.81
CA ILE A 78 2.64 6.16 6.82
C ILE A 78 2.01 6.80 5.59
N TYR A 79 2.47 6.41 4.41
CA TYR A 79 2.00 6.93 3.13
C TYR A 79 1.57 5.79 2.21
N LEU A 80 0.49 6.01 1.46
CA LEU A 80 0.10 5.18 0.32
C LEU A 80 0.90 5.65 -0.90
N SER A 81 1.70 4.78 -1.51
CA SER A 81 2.54 5.19 -2.65
C SER A 81 1.78 5.19 -3.98
N ASN A 82 2.26 5.98 -4.95
CA ASN A 82 1.70 6.05 -6.30
C ASN A 82 1.90 4.79 -7.15
N LYS A 83 2.84 3.93 -6.75
CA LYS A 83 3.19 2.69 -7.46
C LYS A 83 3.80 1.67 -6.50
N CYS A 84 3.65 0.40 -6.86
CA CYS A 84 4.29 -0.73 -6.20
C CYS A 84 5.70 -0.96 -6.76
N ILE A 85 6.51 -1.66 -5.99
CA ILE A 85 7.82 -2.12 -6.43
C ILE A 85 7.61 -3.39 -7.27
N SER A 86 7.71 -3.27 -8.59
CA SER A 86 7.59 -4.40 -9.52
C SER A 86 8.96 -4.96 -9.91
N ASN A 87 9.08 -6.27 -10.06
CA ASN A 87 10.30 -6.94 -10.53
C ASN A 87 9.96 -8.26 -11.25
N SER A 88 10.95 -9.12 -11.49
CA SER A 88 10.77 -10.41 -12.18
C SER A 88 9.83 -11.39 -11.47
N GLU A 89 9.53 -11.19 -10.18
CA GLU A 89 8.65 -12.05 -9.37
C GLU A 89 7.30 -11.43 -9.03
N VAL A 90 7.17 -10.11 -9.11
CA VAL A 90 5.96 -9.40 -8.66
C VAL A 90 5.53 -8.33 -9.65
N LEU A 91 4.22 -8.20 -9.87
CA LEU A 91 3.61 -7.21 -10.76
C LEU A 91 2.52 -6.43 -10.01
N GLU A 92 2.47 -5.12 -10.18
CA GLU A 92 1.35 -4.31 -9.69
C GLU A 92 0.03 -4.77 -10.29
N HIS A 93 -0.99 -4.90 -9.46
CA HIS A 93 -2.34 -5.19 -9.90
C HIS A 93 -2.99 -3.93 -10.48
N ASP A 94 -3.68 -4.06 -11.62
CA ASP A 94 -4.25 -2.93 -12.37
C ASP A 94 -5.24 -2.09 -11.55
N SER A 95 -5.87 -2.70 -10.54
CA SER A 95 -6.79 -1.99 -9.65
C SER A 95 -6.09 -0.96 -8.76
N TYR A 96 -4.79 -1.12 -8.48
CA TYR A 96 -4.13 -0.26 -7.49
C TYR A 96 -4.07 1.20 -7.95
N ARG A 97 -3.89 1.40 -9.25
CA ARG A 97 -3.81 2.73 -9.86
C ARG A 97 -5.04 3.59 -9.53
N SER A 98 -6.24 3.04 -9.63
CA SER A 98 -7.48 3.78 -9.36
C SER A 98 -7.64 4.11 -7.87
N ILE A 99 -7.15 3.23 -6.98
CA ILE A 99 -7.14 3.48 -5.52
C ILE A 99 -6.28 4.70 -5.22
N TYR A 100 -5.06 4.74 -5.73
CA TYR A 100 -4.16 5.88 -5.53
C TYR A 100 -4.71 7.16 -6.16
N GLU A 101 -5.16 7.10 -7.43
CA GLU A 101 -5.70 8.28 -8.13
C GLU A 101 -6.90 8.89 -7.40
N ASN A 102 -7.78 8.08 -6.79
CA ASN A 102 -8.87 8.58 -5.96
C ASN A 102 -8.34 9.40 -4.76
N GLN A 103 -7.37 8.84 -4.02
CA GLN A 103 -6.77 9.55 -2.88
C GLN A 103 -6.03 10.81 -3.33
N TYR A 104 -5.33 10.75 -4.46
CA TYR A 104 -4.62 11.90 -5.03
C TYR A 104 -5.57 13.02 -5.40
N ASN A 105 -6.68 12.71 -6.05
CA ASN A 105 -7.69 13.69 -6.42
C ASN A 105 -8.31 14.37 -5.18
N LYS A 106 -8.54 13.63 -4.09
CA LYS A 106 -9.01 14.22 -2.82
C LYS A 106 -7.97 15.13 -2.18
N PHE A 107 -6.69 14.72 -2.21
CA PHE A 107 -5.58 15.55 -1.75
C PHE A 107 -5.49 16.85 -2.56
N VAL A 108 -5.55 16.79 -3.89
CA VAL A 108 -5.49 17.97 -4.77
C VAL A 108 -6.64 18.94 -4.48
N LYS A 109 -7.87 18.45 -4.34
CA LYS A 109 -9.02 19.31 -3.96
C LYS A 109 -8.76 20.05 -2.65
N LYS A 110 -8.31 19.34 -1.61
CA LYS A 110 -7.97 19.96 -0.32
C LYS A 110 -6.82 20.98 -0.42
N LEU A 111 -5.89 20.77 -1.35
CA LEU A 111 -4.79 21.69 -1.62
C LEU A 111 -5.29 22.96 -2.32
N GLU A 112 -6.19 22.82 -3.30
CA GLU A 112 -6.82 23.93 -4.03
C GLU A 112 -7.73 24.78 -3.14
N ASP A 113 -8.36 24.16 -2.14
CA ASP A 113 -9.21 24.85 -1.16
C ASP A 113 -8.42 25.71 -0.15
N LYS A 114 -7.09 25.74 -0.21
CA LYS A 114 -6.27 26.55 0.71
C LYS A 114 -6.26 28.02 0.30
N ASN A 115 -6.36 28.90 1.31
CA ASN A 115 -6.58 30.34 1.12
C ASN A 115 -5.40 31.10 0.51
N ASN A 116 -4.19 30.56 0.60
CA ASN A 116 -2.96 31.20 0.10
C ASN A 116 -1.85 30.17 -0.14
N GLU A 117 -0.80 30.61 -0.82
CA GLU A 117 0.36 29.78 -1.20
C GLU A 117 1.13 29.21 0.00
N GLN A 118 1.18 29.92 1.14
CA GLN A 118 1.85 29.42 2.35
C GLN A 118 1.09 28.25 2.96
N ASP A 119 -0.24 28.34 3.03
CA ASP A 119 -1.11 27.27 3.50
C ASP A 119 -1.10 26.07 2.55
N MET A 120 -1.04 26.31 1.24
CA MET A 120 -0.87 25.27 0.23
C MET A 120 0.44 24.51 0.44
N LYS A 121 1.55 25.25 0.58
CA LYS A 121 2.87 24.66 0.78
C LYS A 121 2.93 23.84 2.07
N LYS A 122 2.46 24.43 3.18
CA LYS A 122 2.41 23.74 4.47
C LYS A 122 1.58 22.45 4.39
N PHE A 123 0.38 22.52 3.82
CA PHE A 123 -0.47 21.34 3.67
C PHE A 123 0.18 20.24 2.82
N LYS A 124 0.83 20.63 1.71
CA LYS A 124 1.56 19.69 0.86
C LYS A 124 2.70 19.02 1.62
N ASP A 125 3.53 19.80 2.31
CA ASP A 125 4.68 19.29 3.07
C ASP A 125 4.24 18.32 4.20
N GLU A 126 3.06 18.55 4.78
CA GLU A 126 2.50 17.69 5.86
C GLU A 126 1.84 16.40 5.35
N ASN A 127 1.32 16.39 4.11
CA ASN A 127 0.43 15.32 3.63
C ASN A 127 0.95 14.57 2.40
N PHE A 128 2.06 15.01 1.81
CA PHE A 128 2.60 14.43 0.60
C PHE A 128 4.12 14.28 0.68
N ILE A 129 4.64 13.16 0.19
CA ILE A 129 6.08 12.94 0.03
C ILE A 129 6.42 12.59 -1.40
N LYS A 130 7.63 12.99 -1.81
CA LYS A 130 8.25 12.58 -3.06
C LYS A 130 9.66 12.09 -2.79
N LYS A 131 10.01 10.94 -3.34
CA LYS A 131 11.36 10.35 -3.29
C LYS A 131 12.02 10.59 -4.64
N ASP A 132 13.07 11.40 -4.64
CA ASP A 132 13.75 11.81 -5.87
C ASP A 132 14.51 10.65 -6.55
N GLU A 133 14.94 9.65 -5.76
CA GLU A 133 15.72 8.51 -6.23
C GLU A 133 15.00 7.67 -7.29
N ASP A 134 13.69 7.44 -7.10
CA ASP A 134 12.89 6.57 -7.95
C ASP A 134 11.58 7.21 -8.42
N GLY A 135 11.37 8.50 -8.10
CA GLY A 135 10.15 9.23 -8.42
C GLY A 135 8.90 8.66 -7.75
N MET A 136 9.03 7.87 -6.68
CA MET A 136 7.86 7.47 -5.89
C MET A 136 7.29 8.67 -5.15
N GLU A 137 5.97 8.71 -5.14
CA GLU A 137 5.19 9.73 -4.46
C GLU A 137 4.26 9.04 -3.47
N GLY A 138 3.91 9.73 -2.39
CA GLY A 138 3.11 9.15 -1.33
C GLY A 138 2.13 10.15 -0.75
N ILE A 139 0.89 9.69 -0.55
CA ILE A 139 -0.16 10.45 0.15
C ILE A 139 -0.24 9.93 1.57
N LYS A 140 -0.21 10.85 2.54
CA LYS A 140 -0.27 10.48 3.96
C LYS A 140 -1.58 9.76 4.27
N ILE A 141 -1.46 8.67 5.01
CA ILE A 141 -2.60 7.96 5.58
C ILE A 141 -2.97 8.65 6.89
N THR A 142 -4.24 9.00 7.01
CA THR A 142 -4.82 9.80 8.10
C THR A 142 -6.17 9.20 8.50
N ASP A 143 -6.72 9.66 9.62
CA ASP A 143 -8.05 9.27 10.09
C ASP A 143 -9.15 9.54 9.03
N GLU A 144 -8.93 10.50 8.12
CA GLU A 144 -9.91 10.88 7.11
C GLU A 144 -9.94 9.98 5.88
N ASN A 145 -8.89 9.18 5.63
CA ASN A 145 -8.76 8.38 4.40
C ASN A 145 -8.43 6.90 4.64
N VAL A 146 -8.01 6.52 5.85
CA VAL A 146 -7.53 5.15 6.11
C VAL A 146 -8.60 4.10 5.84
N ASP A 147 -9.85 4.34 6.25
CA ASP A 147 -10.97 3.41 6.02
C ASP A 147 -11.15 3.11 4.54
N GLU A 148 -11.28 4.15 3.72
CA GLU A 148 -11.49 4.00 2.28
C GLU A 148 -10.31 3.33 1.59
N ILE A 149 -9.07 3.65 2.00
CA ILE A 149 -7.87 3.00 1.47
C ILE A 149 -7.91 1.50 1.78
N VAL A 150 -8.15 1.14 3.04
CA VAL A 150 -8.17 -0.25 3.50
C VAL A 150 -9.30 -1.04 2.83
N ASP A 151 -10.50 -0.48 2.77
CA ASP A 151 -11.66 -1.10 2.13
C ASP A 151 -11.44 -1.28 0.62
N SER A 152 -10.86 -0.27 -0.05
CA SER A 152 -10.53 -0.34 -1.47
C SER A 152 -9.48 -1.41 -1.74
N LEU A 153 -8.45 -1.53 -0.91
CA LEU A 153 -7.45 -2.59 -1.03
C LEU A 153 -8.08 -3.98 -0.81
N LEU A 154 -8.81 -4.18 0.28
CA LEU A 154 -9.39 -5.48 0.65
C LEU A 154 -10.47 -5.98 -0.32
N SER A 155 -11.20 -5.07 -0.97
CA SER A 155 -12.20 -5.39 -1.99
C SER A 155 -11.59 -5.84 -3.31
N ASN A 156 -10.41 -5.32 -3.67
CA ASN A 156 -9.69 -5.71 -4.89
C ASN A 156 -8.80 -6.95 -4.68
N ILE A 157 -8.52 -7.32 -3.43
CA ILE A 157 -7.75 -8.53 -3.12
C ILE A 157 -8.68 -9.77 -3.19
N PRO A 158 -8.35 -10.76 -4.05
CA PRO A 158 -9.18 -11.92 -4.24
C PRO A 158 -9.34 -12.71 -2.93
N PRO A 159 -10.49 -13.40 -2.74
CA PRO A 159 -10.63 -14.34 -1.64
C PRO A 159 -9.60 -15.47 -1.76
N PHE A 160 -9.32 -16.13 -0.63
CA PHE A 160 -8.49 -17.33 -0.64
C PHE A 160 -9.14 -18.44 -1.46
N SER A 161 -8.31 -19.24 -2.13
CA SER A 161 -8.77 -20.46 -2.77
C SER A 161 -9.34 -21.46 -1.76
N GLU A 162 -10.23 -22.34 -2.22
CA GLU A 162 -10.79 -23.40 -1.37
C GLU A 162 -9.69 -24.32 -0.84
N GLU A 163 -8.67 -24.60 -1.65
CA GLU A 163 -7.51 -25.41 -1.26
C GLU A 163 -6.77 -24.77 -0.09
N TYR A 164 -6.51 -23.46 -0.17
CA TYR A 164 -5.88 -22.71 0.92
C TYR A 164 -6.75 -22.75 2.18
N ILE A 165 -8.06 -22.51 2.06
CA ILE A 165 -8.97 -22.54 3.21
C ILE A 165 -8.98 -23.92 3.88
N LYS A 166 -9.05 -25.02 3.10
CA LYS A 166 -9.04 -26.40 3.62
C LYS A 166 -7.78 -26.69 4.42
N MET A 167 -6.60 -26.30 3.91
CA MET A 167 -5.31 -26.51 4.60
C MET A 167 -5.26 -25.91 6.01
N PHE A 168 -5.96 -24.79 6.25
CA PHE A 168 -6.01 -24.14 7.57
C PHE A 168 -7.26 -24.49 8.39
N SER A 169 -8.26 -25.12 7.79
CA SER A 169 -9.46 -25.58 8.50
C SER A 169 -9.27 -26.96 9.14
N ASP A 170 -8.33 -27.75 8.61
CA ASP A 170 -7.97 -29.08 9.10
C ASP A 170 -6.85 -29.06 10.18
N LEU A 171 -6.45 -27.87 10.63
CA LEU A 171 -5.46 -27.62 11.71
C LEU A 171 -6.17 -27.42 13.07
#